data_AF-A0A934DCC5-F1
#
_entry.id   AF-A0A934DCC5-F1
#
_cell.length_a   1.000
_cell.length_b   1.000
_cell.length_c   1.000
_cell.angle_alpha   90.00
_cell.angle_beta   90.00
_cell.angle_gamma   90.00
#
_symmetry.space_group_name_H-M   'P 1'
#
loop_
_entity.id
_entity.type
_entity.pdbx_description
1 polymer ?
#
loop_
_entity_poly.entity_id
_entity_poly.type
_entity_poly.pdbx_seq_one_letter_code
_entity_poly.pdbx_strand_id
1 'polypeptide(L)'
;MHIGTKMKIALIVGAVFLLLGNGFIMYKNYQTEWRAYQEEYLKLVIQKTSDPVAKQVLEERSPRIEQIVTTGFGRERVDRCMTCHAGIDDVRFEDAPLPYRSHPRIPGDHPYRTFGCTTCHDGNGRGLATADAHGEDKYWMEPLLRGDYIESGCAKCHGYNLVETPKLRQGAELFFTKACYGCHKVEGMSDGKLGVELTRVGAKWPLSYLEESIVDPKANNFESMMPKMEVSPDEVKALTIFLKSLTGESLIKGPVERYYALKEWKAAKPAEVEVSVESGKQVFANKHCNACHTINGVGAKIAPDLSVYGLQRTKEWMIQHHINPRSLVGGSVMPDFKYSKTELEALATYLESLKLLYSERSEAK
;
A
#
# COMPACT_ATOMS: atom_id res chain seq x y z
N MET A 1 8.30 -71.53 -8.69
CA MET A 1 9.11 -70.74 -7.74
C MET A 1 8.45 -70.76 -6.37
N HIS A 2 9.00 -71.50 -5.41
CA HIS A 2 8.58 -71.41 -4.01
C HIS A 2 9.25 -70.17 -3.38
N ILE A 3 8.44 -69.18 -3.02
CA ILE A 3 8.92 -68.00 -2.28
C ILE A 3 9.39 -68.47 -0.90
N GLY A 4 10.69 -68.37 -0.62
CA GLY A 4 11.26 -68.81 0.66
C GLY A 4 10.66 -68.03 1.85
N THR A 5 10.60 -68.67 3.03
CA THR A 5 9.97 -68.10 4.24
C THR A 5 10.51 -66.71 4.59
N LYS A 6 11.81 -66.46 4.40
CA LYS A 6 12.42 -65.13 4.58
C LYS A 6 11.81 -64.06 3.67
N MET A 7 11.55 -64.39 2.40
CA MET A 7 10.94 -63.49 1.43
C MET A 7 9.46 -63.25 1.76
N LYS A 8 8.73 -64.26 2.23
CA LYS A 8 7.34 -64.08 2.71
C LYS A 8 7.27 -63.14 3.91
N ILE A 9 8.15 -63.31 4.89
CA ILE A 9 8.24 -62.42 6.07
C ILE A 9 8.58 -60.98 5.61
N ALA A 10 9.55 -60.81 4.71
CA ALA A 10 9.91 -59.50 4.18
C ALA A 10 8.73 -58.79 3.48
N LEU A 11 7.95 -59.53 2.69
CA LEU A 11 6.75 -58.98 2.03
C LEU A 11 5.66 -58.60 3.03
N ILE A 12 5.42 -59.40 4.07
CA ILE A 12 4.45 -59.08 5.13
C ILE A 12 4.88 -57.83 5.88
N VAL A 13 6.15 -57.76 6.28
CA VAL A 13 6.70 -56.58 6.97
C VAL A 13 6.59 -55.33 6.09
N GLY A 14 6.95 -55.43 4.80
CA GLY A 14 6.77 -54.34 3.83
C GLY A 14 5.32 -53.88 3.69
N ALA A 15 4.37 -54.82 3.60
CA ALA A 15 2.94 -54.51 3.53
C ALA A 15 2.43 -53.82 4.81
N VAL A 16 2.88 -54.25 5.99
CA VAL A 16 2.53 -53.61 7.26
C VAL A 16 3.06 -52.18 7.33
N PHE A 17 4.33 -51.95 6.95
CA PHE A 17 4.87 -50.58 6.88
C PHE A 17 4.10 -49.70 5.89
N LEU A 18 3.70 -50.25 4.75
CA LEU A 18 2.93 -49.52 3.75
C LEU A 18 1.53 -49.17 4.28
N LEU A 19 0.85 -50.10 4.98
CA LEU A 19 -0.44 -49.84 5.62
C LEU A 19 -0.33 -48.81 6.74
N LEU A 20 0.67 -48.92 7.63
CA LEU A 20 0.89 -47.96 8.70
C LEU A 20 1.24 -46.58 8.14
N GLY A 21 2.08 -46.51 7.10
CA GLY A 21 2.42 -45.26 6.42
C GLY A 21 1.20 -44.60 5.80
N ASN A 22 0.35 -45.36 5.09
CA ASN A 22 -0.90 -44.84 4.53
C ASN A 22 -1.88 -44.41 5.63
N GLY A 23 -2.02 -45.21 6.70
CA GLY A 23 -2.85 -44.87 7.85
C GLY A 23 -2.41 -43.57 8.53
N PHE A 24 -1.10 -43.38 8.69
CA PHE A 24 -0.53 -42.14 9.22
C PHE A 24 -0.80 -40.94 8.30
N ILE A 25 -0.63 -41.09 6.98
CA ILE A 25 -0.94 -40.03 6.00
C ILE A 25 -2.43 -39.67 6.04
N MET A 26 -3.33 -40.66 6.07
CA MET A 26 -4.77 -40.44 6.17
C MET A 26 -5.14 -39.75 7.49
N TYR A 27 -4.57 -40.20 8.61
CA TYR A 27 -4.77 -39.56 9.92
C TYR A 27 -4.34 -38.10 9.89
N LYS A 28 -3.15 -37.81 9.36
CA LYS A 28 -2.63 -36.44 9.22
C LYS A 28 -3.50 -35.57 8.30
N ASN A 29 -3.99 -36.12 7.19
CA ASN A 29 -4.88 -35.41 6.28
C ASN A 29 -6.26 -35.14 6.91
N TYR A 30 -6.71 -36.01 7.82
CA TYR A 30 -7.97 -35.83 8.54
C TYR A 30 -7.84 -34.80 9.68
N GLN A 31 -6.72 -34.83 10.41
CA GLN A 31 -6.43 -33.95 11.55
C GLN A 31 -5.79 -32.62 11.08
N THR A 32 -6.54 -31.85 10.30
CA THR A 32 -6.11 -30.53 9.80
C THR A 32 -6.74 -29.40 10.63
N GLU A 33 -6.00 -28.31 10.82
CA GLU A 33 -6.44 -27.15 11.63
C GLU A 33 -7.78 -26.58 11.16
N TRP A 34 -7.93 -26.34 9.85
CA TRP A 34 -9.16 -25.79 9.27
C TRP A 34 -10.39 -26.67 9.54
N ARG A 35 -10.20 -27.99 9.58
CA ARG A 35 -11.29 -28.94 9.82
C ARG A 35 -11.81 -28.81 11.24
N ALA A 36 -10.90 -28.70 12.22
CA ALA A 36 -11.28 -28.47 13.61
C ALA A 36 -12.08 -27.18 13.78
N TYR A 37 -11.67 -26.09 13.10
CA TYR A 37 -12.43 -24.84 13.13
C TYR A 37 -13.85 -25.02 12.54
N GLN A 38 -14.01 -25.72 11.42
CA GLN A 38 -15.32 -25.96 10.83
C GLN A 38 -16.22 -26.88 11.65
N GLU A 39 -15.68 -27.95 12.21
CA GLU A 39 -16.44 -28.86 13.08
C GLU A 39 -17.02 -28.10 14.27
N GLU A 40 -16.23 -27.21 14.86
CA GLU A 40 -16.69 -26.37 15.96
C GLU A 40 -17.70 -25.30 15.50
N TYR A 41 -17.47 -24.65 14.36
CA TYR A 41 -18.46 -23.74 13.77
C TYR A 41 -19.81 -24.43 13.53
N LEU A 42 -19.81 -25.64 12.98
CA LEU A 42 -21.03 -26.41 12.71
C LEU A 42 -21.81 -26.67 14.01
N LYS A 43 -21.15 -27.04 15.10
CA LYS A 43 -21.81 -27.18 16.42
C LYS A 43 -22.43 -25.86 16.87
N LEU A 44 -21.69 -24.75 16.78
CA LEU A 44 -22.15 -23.43 17.21
C LEU A 44 -23.35 -22.94 16.40
N VAL A 45 -23.31 -23.08 15.07
CA VAL A 45 -24.40 -22.62 14.19
C VAL A 45 -25.65 -23.47 14.36
N ILE A 46 -25.51 -24.79 14.57
CA ILE A 46 -26.64 -25.69 14.89
C ILE A 46 -27.31 -25.27 16.21
N GLN A 47 -26.51 -24.98 17.25
CA GLN A 47 -27.04 -24.51 18.54
C GLN A 47 -27.76 -23.16 18.42
N LYS A 48 -27.27 -22.27 17.56
CA LYS A 48 -27.85 -20.94 17.29
C LYS A 48 -29.00 -20.96 16.27
N THR A 49 -29.35 -22.11 15.70
CA THR A 49 -30.41 -22.24 14.68
C THR A 49 -31.69 -22.77 15.32
N SER A 50 -32.74 -21.94 15.33
CA SER A 50 -34.06 -22.31 15.82
C SER A 50 -34.95 -22.98 14.79
N ASP A 51 -34.75 -22.68 13.50
CA ASP A 51 -35.53 -23.26 12.41
C ASP A 51 -35.19 -24.76 12.24
N PRO A 52 -36.16 -25.68 12.40
CA PRO A 52 -35.89 -27.12 12.36
C PRO A 52 -35.35 -27.62 11.02
N VAL A 53 -35.80 -27.03 9.90
CA VAL A 53 -35.38 -27.42 8.55
C VAL A 53 -33.94 -26.99 8.33
N ALA A 54 -33.62 -25.73 8.67
CA ALA A 54 -32.25 -25.23 8.59
C ALA A 54 -31.31 -26.03 9.51
N LYS A 55 -31.77 -26.43 10.69
CA LYS A 55 -31.00 -27.25 11.61
C LYS A 55 -30.68 -28.63 11.03
N GLN A 56 -31.66 -29.30 10.42
CA GLN A 56 -31.43 -30.58 9.74
C GLN A 56 -30.39 -30.45 8.61
N VAL A 57 -30.50 -29.40 7.78
CA VAL A 57 -29.52 -29.14 6.71
C VAL A 57 -28.11 -28.93 7.25
N LEU A 58 -27.97 -28.27 8.40
CA LEU A 58 -26.69 -28.05 9.06
C LEU A 58 -26.12 -29.34 9.68
N GLU A 59 -26.97 -30.21 10.24
CA GLU A 59 -26.58 -31.51 10.80
C GLU A 59 -26.07 -32.49 9.73
N GLU A 60 -26.60 -32.40 8.50
CA GLU A 60 -26.14 -33.19 7.36
C GLU A 60 -24.84 -32.65 6.73
N ARG A 61 -24.43 -31.41 7.08
CA ARG A 61 -23.25 -30.76 6.49
C ARG A 61 -21.97 -31.30 7.13
N SER A 62 -21.01 -31.68 6.28
CA SER A 62 -19.67 -32.07 6.70
C SER A 62 -18.63 -30.97 6.41
N PRO A 63 -17.51 -30.93 7.16
CA PRO A 63 -16.41 -30.01 6.88
C PRO A 63 -15.88 -30.16 5.45
N ARG A 64 -15.70 -29.03 4.77
CA ARG A 64 -15.14 -28.93 3.43
C ARG A 64 -14.43 -27.60 3.24
N ILE A 65 -13.44 -27.57 2.37
CA ILE A 65 -12.76 -26.33 2.00
C ILE A 65 -13.76 -25.45 1.23
N GLU A 66 -14.00 -24.24 1.74
CA GLU A 66 -14.76 -23.22 1.06
C GLU A 66 -13.77 -22.37 0.25
N GLN A 67 -13.99 -22.25 -1.07
CA GLN A 67 -13.07 -21.54 -1.96
C GLN A 67 -13.83 -20.56 -2.86
N ILE A 68 -13.34 -19.32 -2.86
CA ILE A 68 -13.74 -18.27 -3.80
C ILE A 68 -12.59 -18.11 -4.79
N VAL A 69 -12.93 -18.03 -6.08
CA VAL A 69 -11.98 -17.68 -7.13
C VAL A 69 -12.45 -16.37 -7.76
N THR A 70 -11.75 -15.30 -7.44
CA THR A 70 -12.06 -13.96 -7.96
C THR A 70 -11.21 -13.72 -9.20
N THR A 71 -11.86 -13.69 -10.36
CA THR A 71 -11.21 -13.51 -11.67
C THR A 71 -11.36 -12.09 -12.24
N GLY A 72 -12.35 -11.34 -11.75
CA GLY A 72 -12.38 -9.89 -11.93
C GLY A 72 -11.23 -9.25 -11.16
N PHE A 73 -10.80 -8.05 -11.56
CA PHE A 73 -9.74 -7.27 -10.88
C PHE A 73 -8.28 -7.53 -11.31
N GLY A 74 -8.06 -7.93 -12.58
CA GLY A 74 -6.74 -7.93 -13.20
C GLY A 74 -5.82 -9.10 -12.85
N ARG A 75 -6.14 -9.92 -11.84
CA ARG A 75 -5.48 -11.20 -11.53
C ARG A 75 -6.46 -12.20 -10.92
N GLU A 76 -6.26 -13.49 -11.17
CA GLU A 76 -6.96 -14.57 -10.47
C GLU A 76 -6.49 -14.60 -9.01
N ARG A 77 -7.43 -14.46 -8.07
CA ARG A 77 -7.19 -14.61 -6.63
C ARG A 77 -7.99 -15.80 -6.12
N VAL A 78 -7.31 -16.70 -5.41
CA VAL A 78 -7.94 -17.83 -4.72
C VAL A 78 -8.01 -17.48 -3.24
N ASP A 79 -9.20 -17.56 -2.67
CA ASP A 79 -9.46 -17.25 -1.27
C ASP A 79 -10.19 -18.39 -0.58
N ARG A 80 -9.62 -18.87 0.53
CA ARG A 80 -10.16 -19.96 1.35
C ARG A 80 -10.37 -19.55 2.79
N CYS A 81 -10.29 -18.25 3.11
CA CYS A 81 -10.33 -17.76 4.49
C CYS A 81 -11.64 -18.16 5.19
N MET A 82 -12.76 -18.16 4.46
CA MET A 82 -14.07 -18.58 4.96
C MET A 82 -14.18 -20.08 5.28
N THR A 83 -13.15 -20.86 4.96
CA THR A 83 -13.05 -22.23 5.47
C THR A 83 -13.00 -22.22 6.99
N CYS A 84 -12.15 -21.39 7.60
CA CYS A 84 -12.07 -21.25 9.07
C CYS A 84 -13.01 -20.15 9.58
N HIS A 85 -13.16 -19.05 8.83
CA HIS A 85 -14.01 -17.91 9.16
C HIS A 85 -15.43 -18.08 8.62
N ALA A 86 -16.08 -19.20 8.96
CA ALA A 86 -17.34 -19.58 8.34
C ALA A 86 -18.55 -18.72 8.76
N GLY A 87 -18.47 -18.05 9.91
CA GLY A 87 -19.52 -17.16 10.45
C GLY A 87 -19.46 -15.71 9.95
N ILE A 88 -18.59 -15.42 8.97
CA ILE A 88 -18.26 -14.05 8.53
C ILE A 88 -19.47 -13.23 8.07
N ASP A 89 -20.49 -13.88 7.52
CA ASP A 89 -21.71 -13.26 6.98
C ASP A 89 -22.96 -13.63 7.79
N ASP A 90 -22.80 -14.19 8.98
CA ASP A 90 -23.90 -14.60 9.85
C ASP A 90 -24.05 -13.67 11.06
N VAL A 91 -25.07 -12.82 11.04
CA VAL A 91 -25.37 -11.85 12.11
C VAL A 91 -25.52 -12.48 13.51
N ARG A 92 -25.81 -13.79 13.59
CA ARG A 92 -25.92 -14.50 14.88
C ARG A 92 -24.56 -14.68 15.59
N PHE A 93 -23.46 -14.37 14.90
CA PHE A 93 -22.09 -14.50 15.36
C PHE A 93 -21.41 -13.16 15.67
N GLU A 94 -22.14 -12.04 15.74
CA GLU A 94 -21.56 -10.72 16.07
C GLU A 94 -20.75 -10.73 17.37
N ASP A 95 -21.24 -11.42 18.40
CA ASP A 95 -20.58 -11.54 19.71
C ASP A 95 -19.70 -12.79 19.86
N ALA A 96 -19.54 -13.61 18.81
CA ALA A 96 -18.74 -14.83 18.88
C ALA A 96 -17.24 -14.53 19.03
N PRO A 97 -16.44 -15.46 19.59
CA PRO A 97 -14.98 -15.34 19.55
C PRO A 97 -14.44 -15.51 18.12
N LEU A 98 -13.26 -14.97 17.85
CA LEU A 98 -12.52 -15.30 16.63
C LEU A 98 -12.16 -16.80 16.63
N PRO A 99 -12.22 -17.49 15.48
CA PRO A 99 -12.46 -16.97 14.12
C PRO A 99 -13.93 -16.90 13.68
N TYR A 100 -14.89 -17.23 14.54
CA TYR A 100 -16.32 -17.38 14.17
C TYR A 100 -17.09 -16.07 14.09
N ARG A 101 -16.53 -14.99 14.65
CA ARG A 101 -17.15 -13.68 14.66
C ARG A 101 -17.53 -13.22 13.24
N SER A 102 -18.71 -12.62 13.11
CA SER A 102 -19.15 -12.00 11.86
C SER A 102 -18.33 -10.74 11.52
N HIS A 103 -18.30 -10.39 10.24
CA HIS A 103 -17.57 -9.23 9.77
C HIS A 103 -18.30 -7.94 10.17
N PRO A 104 -17.58 -6.88 10.61
CA PRO A 104 -18.17 -5.56 10.78
C PRO A 104 -18.83 -5.07 9.49
N ARG A 105 -19.97 -4.39 9.56
CA ARG A 105 -20.62 -3.91 8.33
C ARG A 105 -19.75 -2.88 7.62
N ILE A 106 -19.31 -3.20 6.40
CA ILE A 106 -18.68 -2.22 5.50
C ILE A 106 -19.80 -1.46 4.76
N PRO A 107 -19.79 -0.12 4.72
CA PRO A 107 -20.75 0.66 3.92
C PRO A 107 -20.77 0.25 2.43
N GLY A 108 -21.93 0.35 1.80
CA GLY A 108 -22.12 -0.06 0.40
C GLY A 108 -22.25 -1.58 0.20
N ASP A 109 -22.28 -2.01 -1.06
CA ASP A 109 -22.45 -3.42 -1.43
C ASP A 109 -21.09 -4.14 -1.53
N HIS A 110 -20.61 -4.65 -0.39
CA HIS A 110 -19.37 -5.43 -0.27
C HIS A 110 -19.63 -6.91 0.10
N PRO A 111 -20.29 -7.72 -0.75
CA PRO A 111 -20.50 -9.14 -0.46
C PRO A 111 -19.17 -9.90 -0.39
N TYR A 112 -18.77 -10.27 0.82
CA TYR A 112 -17.48 -10.94 1.09
C TYR A 112 -17.34 -12.26 0.31
N ARG A 113 -18.46 -12.97 0.09
CA ARG A 113 -18.50 -14.23 -0.69
C ARG A 113 -18.22 -14.05 -2.19
N THR A 114 -18.17 -12.80 -2.67
CA THR A 114 -17.83 -12.46 -4.05
C THR A 114 -16.40 -11.92 -4.15
N PHE A 115 -16.01 -11.03 -3.23
CA PHE A 115 -14.71 -10.35 -3.26
C PHE A 115 -13.57 -11.20 -2.68
N GLY A 116 -13.86 -12.14 -1.79
CA GLY A 116 -12.85 -12.80 -0.96
C GLY A 116 -12.30 -11.87 0.13
N CYS A 117 -11.60 -12.45 1.10
CA CYS A 117 -11.06 -11.72 2.25
C CYS A 117 -9.72 -11.06 1.90
N THR A 118 -8.87 -11.76 1.16
CA THR A 118 -7.53 -11.33 0.74
C THR A 118 -7.53 -10.10 -0.17
N THR A 119 -8.65 -9.79 -0.82
CA THR A 119 -8.79 -8.55 -1.59
C THR A 119 -8.61 -7.32 -0.69
N CYS A 120 -9.19 -7.34 0.51
CA CYS A 120 -9.12 -6.24 1.47
C CYS A 120 -8.01 -6.43 2.50
N HIS A 121 -7.78 -7.66 2.94
CA HIS A 121 -6.89 -7.97 4.05
C HIS A 121 -5.51 -8.49 3.66
N ASP A 122 -5.21 -8.69 2.37
CA ASP A 122 -4.04 -9.49 1.94
C ASP A 122 -4.02 -10.87 2.66
N GLY A 123 -2.86 -11.48 2.87
CA GLY A 123 -2.71 -12.85 3.36
C GLY A 123 -2.49 -13.86 2.23
N ASN A 124 -2.39 -15.14 2.59
CA ASN A 124 -2.32 -16.23 1.63
C ASN A 124 -3.68 -16.91 1.50
N GLY A 125 -4.47 -16.49 0.53
CA GLY A 125 -5.82 -17.03 0.33
C GLY A 125 -5.85 -18.52 -0.05
N ARG A 126 -4.72 -19.14 -0.39
CA ARG A 126 -4.63 -20.59 -0.63
C ARG A 126 -4.37 -21.41 0.63
N GLY A 127 -3.86 -20.77 1.68
CA GLY A 127 -3.45 -21.41 2.92
C GLY A 127 -4.62 -22.01 3.68
N LEU A 128 -4.37 -23.13 4.34
CA LEU A 128 -5.34 -23.87 5.16
C LEU A 128 -4.85 -24.14 6.59
N ALA A 129 -3.61 -23.75 6.89
CA ALA A 129 -3.07 -23.64 8.24
C ALA A 129 -3.04 -22.16 8.64
N THR A 130 -3.21 -21.84 9.92
CA THR A 130 -3.33 -20.45 10.37
C THR A 130 -2.12 -19.60 9.98
N ALA A 131 -0.91 -20.08 10.24
CA ALA A 131 0.32 -19.36 9.93
C ALA A 131 0.48 -19.11 8.42
N ASP A 132 0.17 -20.12 7.61
CA ASP A 132 0.23 -20.01 6.14
C ASP A 132 -0.82 -19.04 5.63
N ALA A 133 -2.11 -19.22 5.99
CA ALA A 133 -3.21 -18.39 5.52
C ALA A 133 -3.05 -16.91 5.90
N HIS A 134 -2.49 -16.63 7.08
CA HIS A 134 -2.22 -15.25 7.52
C HIS A 134 -0.93 -14.66 6.94
N GLY A 135 -0.18 -15.42 6.15
CA GLY A 135 1.07 -14.96 5.54
C GLY A 135 2.16 -14.69 6.57
N GLU A 136 2.26 -15.52 7.60
CA GLU A 136 3.28 -15.42 8.66
C GLU A 136 4.63 -16.03 8.23
N ASP A 137 4.69 -16.63 7.04
CA ASP A 137 5.95 -17.03 6.42
C ASP A 137 6.83 -15.81 6.11
N LYS A 138 8.11 -15.90 6.47
CA LYS A 138 9.09 -14.82 6.34
C LYS A 138 9.26 -14.31 4.90
N TYR A 139 9.03 -15.17 3.90
CA TYR A 139 9.18 -14.84 2.49
C TYR A 139 7.86 -14.48 1.82
N TRP A 140 6.74 -14.52 2.56
CA TRP A 140 5.45 -14.09 2.06
C TRP A 140 5.34 -12.56 2.06
N MET A 141 5.07 -11.99 0.88
CA MET A 141 5.13 -10.54 0.67
C MET A 141 3.80 -9.81 0.93
N GLU A 142 2.71 -10.56 1.07
CA GLU A 142 1.35 -10.05 1.31
C GLU A 142 0.84 -10.58 2.67
N PRO A 143 1.45 -10.22 3.82
CA PRO A 143 0.96 -10.67 5.13
C PRO A 143 -0.43 -10.11 5.41
N LEU A 144 -1.20 -10.80 6.26
CA LEU A 144 -2.54 -10.34 6.64
C LEU A 144 -2.50 -8.96 7.30
N LEU A 145 -3.17 -8.00 6.67
CA LEU A 145 -3.40 -6.65 7.16
C LEU A 145 -4.37 -6.68 8.34
N ARG A 146 -3.98 -6.00 9.42
CA ARG A 146 -4.73 -5.93 10.69
C ARG A 146 -4.88 -4.48 11.13
N GLY A 147 -5.99 -4.18 11.81
CA GLY A 147 -6.28 -2.83 12.30
C GLY A 147 -6.23 -1.79 11.17
N ASP A 148 -5.62 -0.65 11.44
CA ASP A 148 -5.51 0.49 10.51
C ASP A 148 -4.93 0.10 9.13
N TYR A 149 -4.08 -0.93 9.04
CA TYR A 149 -3.45 -1.33 7.78
C TYR A 149 -4.44 -1.85 6.75
N ILE A 150 -5.63 -2.30 7.18
CA ILE A 150 -6.71 -2.76 6.30
C ILE A 150 -7.15 -1.63 5.37
N GLU A 151 -7.07 -0.37 5.80
CA GLU A 151 -7.46 0.79 4.99
C GLU A 151 -6.72 0.84 3.64
N SER A 152 -5.47 0.35 3.58
CA SER A 152 -4.71 0.28 2.33
C SER A 152 -5.38 -0.59 1.25
N GLY A 153 -6.15 -1.61 1.66
CA GLY A 153 -6.92 -2.47 0.77
C GLY A 153 -8.08 -1.74 0.08
N CYS A 154 -8.69 -0.76 0.74
CA CYS A 154 -9.80 0.03 0.20
C CYS A 154 -9.38 0.82 -1.04
N ALA A 155 -8.12 1.29 -1.09
CA ALA A 155 -7.59 2.07 -2.19
C ALA A 155 -7.56 1.32 -3.52
N LYS A 156 -7.51 -0.02 -3.48
CA LYS A 156 -7.53 -0.89 -4.67
C LYS A 156 -8.79 -0.65 -5.51
N CYS A 157 -9.89 -0.21 -4.90
CA CYS A 157 -11.13 0.20 -5.57
C CYS A 157 -11.37 1.71 -5.50
N HIS A 158 -11.28 2.33 -4.31
CA HIS A 158 -11.78 3.68 -4.07
C HIS A 158 -10.75 4.81 -4.24
N GLY A 159 -9.47 4.47 -4.46
CA GLY A 159 -8.37 5.44 -4.34
C GLY A 159 -8.11 5.84 -2.88
N TYR A 160 -7.26 6.84 -2.66
CA TYR A 160 -6.76 7.19 -1.32
C TYR A 160 -7.63 8.20 -0.55
N ASN A 161 -8.59 8.85 -1.21
CA ASN A 161 -9.37 9.94 -0.61
C ASN A 161 -10.78 9.48 -0.21
N LEU A 162 -10.85 8.45 0.64
CA LEU A 162 -12.09 7.92 1.21
C LEU A 162 -12.24 8.40 2.65
N VAL A 163 -13.44 8.85 3.03
CA VAL A 163 -13.69 9.46 4.35
C VAL A 163 -13.56 8.43 5.47
N GLU A 164 -14.01 7.22 5.19
CA GLU A 164 -14.00 6.03 6.05
C GLU A 164 -12.59 5.48 6.30
N THR A 165 -11.57 5.96 5.58
CA THR A 165 -10.17 5.54 5.73
C THR A 165 -9.29 6.71 6.19
N PRO A 166 -9.42 7.15 7.45
CA PRO A 166 -8.71 8.32 7.97
C PRO A 166 -7.18 8.15 7.94
N LYS A 167 -6.65 6.95 8.19
CA LYS A 167 -5.20 6.71 8.21
C LYS A 167 -4.60 6.67 6.81
N LEU A 168 -5.29 6.07 5.84
CA LEU A 168 -4.91 6.13 4.43
C LEU A 168 -4.87 7.57 3.92
N ARG A 169 -5.90 8.35 4.23
CA ARG A 169 -5.97 9.77 3.84
C ARG A 169 -4.88 10.61 4.51
N GLN A 170 -4.66 10.39 5.81
CA GLN A 170 -3.54 11.02 6.54
C GLN A 170 -2.19 10.70 5.88
N GLY A 171 -1.97 9.44 5.49
CA GLY A 171 -0.76 9.02 4.79
C GLY A 171 -0.57 9.70 3.43
N ALA A 172 -1.65 9.82 2.65
CA ALA A 172 -1.64 10.53 1.38
C ALA A 172 -1.35 12.03 1.57
N GLU A 173 -1.92 12.67 2.59
CA GLU A 173 -1.63 14.07 2.93
C GLU A 173 -0.16 14.25 3.36
N LEU A 174 0.33 13.37 4.23
CA LEU A 174 1.73 13.35 4.68
C LEU A 174 2.71 13.18 3.51
N PHE A 175 2.35 12.40 2.49
CA PHE A 175 3.19 12.24 1.29
C PHE A 175 3.47 13.58 0.59
N PHE A 176 2.53 14.53 0.65
CA PHE A 176 2.73 15.89 0.12
C PHE A 176 3.37 16.82 1.15
N THR A 177 2.86 16.84 2.38
CA THR A 177 3.31 17.80 3.41
C THR A 177 4.70 17.49 3.95
N LYS A 178 5.12 16.21 3.96
CA LYS A 178 6.50 15.77 4.24
C LYS A 178 7.37 15.71 2.99
N ALA A 179 6.92 16.28 1.87
CA ALA A 179 7.73 16.46 0.66
C ALA A 179 8.18 15.16 -0.06
N CYS A 180 7.64 13.99 0.30
CA CYS A 180 7.97 12.71 -0.34
C CYS A 180 7.71 12.75 -1.86
N TYR A 181 6.62 13.39 -2.27
CA TYR A 181 6.21 13.55 -3.68
C TYR A 181 7.25 14.26 -4.56
N GLY A 182 8.09 15.13 -3.98
CA GLY A 182 9.11 15.89 -4.72
C GLY A 182 10.29 15.02 -5.16
N CYS A 183 10.63 14.00 -4.36
CA CYS A 183 11.66 13.03 -4.70
C CYS A 183 11.07 11.81 -5.42
N HIS A 184 9.94 11.30 -4.94
CA HIS A 184 9.36 10.04 -5.41
C HIS A 184 8.24 10.25 -6.44
N LYS A 185 8.35 9.54 -7.55
CA LYS A 185 7.27 9.43 -8.55
C LYS A 185 6.17 8.48 -8.09
N VAL A 186 4.92 8.92 -8.26
CA VAL A 186 3.72 8.10 -8.17
C VAL A 186 2.84 8.47 -9.36
N GLU A 187 2.65 7.54 -10.30
CA GLU A 187 1.91 7.84 -11.54
C GLU A 187 0.51 8.40 -11.27
N GLY A 188 0.17 9.51 -11.95
CA GLY A 188 -1.10 10.21 -11.77
C GLY A 188 -1.16 11.10 -10.52
N MET A 189 -0.06 11.21 -9.76
CA MET A 189 0.01 11.98 -8.52
C MET A 189 1.25 12.87 -8.45
N SER A 190 2.44 12.33 -8.72
CA SER A 190 3.71 13.05 -8.65
C SER A 190 4.69 12.59 -9.74
N ASP A 191 5.61 13.48 -10.12
CA ASP A 191 6.66 13.23 -11.13
C ASP A 191 8.07 13.36 -10.54
N GLY A 192 8.25 13.08 -9.24
CA GLY A 192 9.54 13.16 -8.55
C GLY A 192 10.60 12.24 -9.18
N LYS A 193 11.82 12.75 -9.41
CA LYS A 193 12.87 12.04 -10.17
C LYS A 193 14.11 11.67 -9.36
N LEU A 194 14.16 12.06 -8.08
CA LEU A 194 15.35 11.88 -7.24
C LEU A 194 15.33 10.56 -6.47
N GLY A 195 14.16 10.21 -5.95
CA GLY A 195 13.91 8.96 -5.28
C GLY A 195 13.47 7.87 -6.25
N VAL A 196 13.32 6.65 -5.71
CA VAL A 196 12.76 5.53 -6.45
C VAL A 196 11.28 5.77 -6.79
N GLU A 197 10.81 5.17 -7.87
CA GLU A 197 9.38 5.20 -8.22
C GLU A 197 8.55 4.35 -7.25
N LEU A 198 7.47 4.93 -6.71
CA LEU A 198 6.62 4.33 -5.69
C LEU A 198 5.25 3.87 -6.20
N THR A 199 4.93 4.07 -7.49
CA THR A 199 3.64 3.70 -8.12
C THR A 199 3.13 2.29 -7.77
N ARG A 200 4.06 1.34 -7.57
CA ARG A 200 3.77 -0.08 -7.29
C ARG A 200 4.43 -0.59 -6.01
N VAL A 201 4.87 0.31 -5.13
CA VAL A 201 5.71 -0.06 -3.98
C VAL A 201 4.99 -1.03 -3.03
N GLY A 202 3.68 -0.86 -2.84
CA GLY A 202 2.87 -1.70 -1.94
C GLY A 202 2.60 -3.12 -2.46
N ALA A 203 2.77 -3.35 -3.76
CA ALA A 203 2.76 -4.69 -4.35
C ALA A 203 4.14 -5.36 -4.35
N LYS A 204 5.21 -4.57 -4.15
CA LYS A 204 6.59 -5.05 -4.27
C LYS A 204 7.20 -5.42 -2.92
N TRP A 205 6.81 -4.75 -1.85
CA TRP A 205 7.48 -4.83 -0.55
C TRP A 205 6.49 -5.03 0.61
N PRO A 206 6.88 -5.77 1.67
CA PRO A 206 6.06 -5.94 2.86
C PRO A 206 6.01 -4.66 3.69
N LEU A 207 5.03 -4.57 4.60
CA LEU A 207 4.85 -3.42 5.49
C LEU A 207 6.14 -3.05 6.24
N SER A 208 6.85 -4.04 6.77
CA SER A 208 8.08 -3.83 7.53
C SER A 208 9.18 -3.13 6.72
N TYR A 209 9.34 -3.49 5.44
CA TYR A 209 10.30 -2.85 4.56
C TYR A 209 9.93 -1.39 4.26
N LEU A 210 8.63 -1.13 4.06
CA LEU A 210 8.13 0.23 3.84
C LEU A 210 8.36 1.10 5.08
N GLU A 211 8.04 0.59 6.27
CA GLU A 211 8.24 1.27 7.55
C GLU A 211 9.72 1.57 7.80
N GLU A 212 10.58 0.57 7.65
CA GLU A 212 12.02 0.71 7.86
C GLU A 212 12.62 1.72 6.88
N SER A 213 12.19 1.71 5.61
CA SER A 213 12.63 2.67 4.61
C SER A 213 12.28 4.13 4.96
N ILE A 214 11.20 4.36 5.72
CA ILE A 214 10.81 5.69 6.19
C ILE A 214 11.61 6.08 7.43
N VAL A 215 11.76 5.16 8.38
CA VAL A 215 12.39 5.42 9.69
C VAL A 215 13.91 5.53 9.59
N ASP A 216 14.52 4.61 8.85
CA ASP A 216 15.96 4.58 8.57
C ASP A 216 16.20 4.19 7.12
N PRO A 217 16.19 5.19 6.20
CA PRO A 217 16.37 4.93 4.77
C PRO A 217 17.70 4.27 4.41
N LYS A 218 18.68 4.27 5.33
CA LYS A 218 19.99 3.65 5.13
C LYS A 218 20.12 2.23 5.68
N ALA A 219 19.14 1.76 6.46
CA ALA A 219 19.16 0.41 7.04
C ALA A 219 19.27 -0.69 5.98
N ASN A 220 18.50 -0.57 4.91
CA ASN A 220 18.48 -1.54 3.80
C ASN A 220 19.29 -1.08 2.56
N ASN A 221 19.79 0.15 2.56
CA ASN A 221 20.60 0.71 1.47
C ASN A 221 21.50 1.83 2.00
N PHE A 222 22.75 1.50 2.34
CA PHE A 222 23.69 2.47 2.90
C PHE A 222 23.99 3.67 1.96
N GLU A 223 23.77 3.51 0.66
CA GLU A 223 23.92 4.54 -0.37
C GLU A 223 22.65 5.37 -0.58
N SER A 224 21.59 5.12 0.19
CA SER A 224 20.33 5.85 0.08
C SER A 224 20.56 7.35 0.26
N MET A 225 20.09 8.11 -0.73
CA MET A 225 20.06 9.57 -0.70
C MET A 225 18.80 10.11 0.00
N MET A 226 17.86 9.23 0.39
CA MET A 226 16.67 9.65 1.11
C MET A 226 17.09 10.19 2.48
N PRO A 227 16.77 11.46 2.80
CA PRO A 227 17.13 12.05 4.08
C PRO A 227 16.35 11.37 5.20
N LYS A 228 16.92 11.40 6.41
CA LYS A 228 16.18 10.98 7.60
C LYS A 228 15.08 11.99 7.87
N MET A 229 13.83 11.56 7.72
CA MET A 229 12.67 12.43 7.85
C MET A 229 12.27 12.60 9.31
N GLU A 230 11.79 13.78 9.67
CA GLU A 230 11.15 14.02 10.98
C GLU A 230 9.68 13.59 10.92
N VAL A 231 9.45 12.33 11.26
CA VAL A 231 8.12 11.70 11.29
C VAL A 231 7.91 10.94 12.60
N SER A 232 6.75 11.14 13.21
CA SER A 232 6.35 10.42 14.41
C SER A 232 5.94 8.97 14.08
N PRO A 233 5.89 8.06 15.06
CA PRO A 233 5.44 6.68 14.83
C PRO A 233 4.04 6.57 14.19
N ASP A 234 3.12 7.47 14.53
CA ASP A 234 1.78 7.50 13.92
C ASP A 234 1.82 7.95 12.46
N GLU A 235 2.64 8.96 12.14
CA GLU A 235 2.86 9.40 10.76
C GLU A 235 3.55 8.33 9.91
N VAL A 236 4.51 7.59 10.48
CA VAL A 236 5.15 6.43 9.81
C VAL A 236 4.09 5.40 9.46
N LYS A 237 3.21 5.03 10.40
CA LYS A 237 2.11 4.09 10.13
C LYS A 237 1.23 4.60 9.00
N ALA A 238 0.76 5.84 9.07
CA ALA A 238 -0.12 6.42 8.05
C ALA A 238 0.56 6.44 6.65
N LEU A 239 1.82 6.87 6.57
CA LEU A 239 2.61 6.82 5.34
C LEU A 239 2.74 5.39 4.81
N THR A 240 3.05 4.42 5.67
CA THR A 240 3.11 3.01 5.29
C THR A 240 1.79 2.49 4.74
N ILE A 241 0.66 2.84 5.35
CA ILE A 241 -0.68 2.46 4.88
C ILE A 241 -0.92 3.02 3.48
N PHE A 242 -0.58 4.28 3.25
CA PHE A 242 -0.67 4.91 1.93
C PHE A 242 0.26 4.24 0.92
N LEU A 243 1.53 4.01 1.24
CA LEU A 243 2.48 3.33 0.34
C LEU A 243 2.05 1.90 0.03
N LYS A 244 1.51 1.17 1.01
CA LYS A 244 0.96 -0.19 0.81
C LYS A 244 -0.23 -0.17 -0.15
N SER A 245 -1.00 0.90 -0.17
CA SER A 245 -2.12 1.12 -1.08
C SER A 245 -1.68 1.31 -2.54
N LEU A 246 -0.41 1.68 -2.79
CA LEU A 246 0.14 1.92 -4.13
C LEU A 246 0.57 0.60 -4.79
N THR A 247 -0.40 -0.13 -5.34
CA THR A 247 -0.17 -1.41 -6.05
C THR A 247 -0.04 -1.24 -7.56
N GLY A 248 -0.38 -0.07 -8.09
CA GLY A 248 -0.49 0.23 -9.52
C GLY A 248 -1.67 -0.46 -10.22
N GLU A 249 -2.45 -1.27 -9.49
CA GLU A 249 -3.67 -1.91 -9.95
C GLU A 249 -4.88 -1.10 -9.48
N SER A 250 -5.89 -0.98 -10.33
CA SER A 250 -7.24 -0.63 -9.91
C SER A 250 -8.12 -1.83 -10.19
N LEU A 251 -8.91 -2.23 -9.21
CA LEU A 251 -9.81 -3.37 -9.35
C LEU A 251 -11.09 -2.95 -10.09
N ILE A 252 -11.46 -1.67 -10.03
CA ILE A 252 -12.67 -1.17 -10.69
C ILE A 252 -12.41 -0.50 -12.05
N LYS A 253 -11.17 -0.03 -12.31
CA LYS A 253 -10.79 0.56 -13.60
C LYS A 253 -9.98 -0.42 -14.42
N GLY A 254 -10.43 -0.70 -15.63
CA GLY A 254 -9.70 -1.55 -16.56
C GLY A 254 -8.34 -0.95 -16.98
N PRO A 255 -7.41 -1.77 -17.47
CA PRO A 255 -6.07 -1.32 -17.87
C PRO A 255 -6.08 -0.24 -18.95
N VAL A 256 -7.09 -0.27 -19.84
CA VAL A 256 -7.27 0.73 -20.91
C VAL A 256 -7.66 2.10 -20.35
N GLU A 257 -8.59 2.16 -19.40
CA GLU A 257 -8.98 3.43 -18.76
C GLU A 257 -7.80 4.04 -18.02
N ARG A 258 -7.03 3.22 -17.28
CA ARG A 258 -5.77 3.66 -16.65
C ARG A 258 -4.80 4.24 -17.69
N TYR A 259 -4.62 3.57 -18.84
CA TYR A 259 -3.74 4.06 -19.90
C TYR A 259 -4.16 5.46 -20.40
N TYR A 260 -5.45 5.68 -20.68
CA TYR A 260 -5.93 6.98 -21.14
C TYR A 260 -5.79 8.06 -20.06
N ALA A 261 -6.14 7.76 -18.81
CA ALA A 261 -5.95 8.69 -17.70
C ALA A 261 -4.48 9.11 -17.53
N LEU A 262 -3.55 8.15 -17.64
CA LEU A 262 -2.11 8.45 -17.59
C LEU A 262 -1.62 9.22 -18.82
N LYS A 263 -2.17 8.92 -20.01
CA LYS A 263 -1.85 9.66 -21.24
C LYS A 263 -2.29 11.11 -21.12
N GLU A 264 -3.50 11.36 -20.62
CA GLU A 264 -4.03 12.70 -20.36
C GLU A 264 -3.20 13.44 -19.32
N TRP A 265 -2.90 12.80 -18.18
CA TRP A 265 -2.04 13.38 -17.15
C TRP A 265 -0.65 13.75 -17.68
N LYS A 266 -0.03 12.90 -18.51
CA LYS A 266 1.29 13.19 -19.13
C LYS A 266 1.22 14.33 -20.14
N ALA A 267 0.10 14.46 -20.85
CA ALA A 267 -0.15 15.48 -21.87
C ALA A 267 -0.69 16.80 -21.29
N ALA A 268 -1.11 16.81 -20.03
CA ALA A 268 -1.60 18.00 -19.34
C ALA A 268 -0.54 19.10 -19.41
N LYS A 269 -0.92 20.22 -20.03
CA LYS A 269 -0.09 21.41 -20.05
C LYS A 269 -0.19 22.09 -18.68
N PRO A 270 0.91 22.61 -18.13
CA PRO A 270 0.82 23.41 -16.91
C PRO A 270 -0.09 24.62 -17.14
N ALA A 271 -0.81 25.04 -16.10
CA ALA A 271 -1.71 26.18 -16.19
C ALA A 271 -0.93 27.46 -16.50
N GLU A 272 -1.54 28.37 -17.27
CA GLU A 272 -1.03 29.73 -17.38
C GLU A 272 -1.46 30.51 -16.13
N VAL A 273 -0.57 31.35 -15.62
CA VAL A 273 -0.82 32.21 -14.45
C VAL A 273 -0.55 33.67 -14.82
N GLU A 274 -1.12 34.60 -14.07
CA GLU A 274 -0.68 35.99 -14.15
C GLU A 274 0.79 36.09 -13.70
N VAL A 275 1.60 36.97 -14.29
CA VAL A 275 2.99 37.18 -13.84
C VAL A 275 3.03 38.22 -12.73
N SER A 276 3.02 37.75 -11.48
CA SER A 276 3.11 38.59 -10.28
C SER A 276 3.92 37.89 -9.18
N VAL A 277 4.26 38.63 -8.12
CA VAL A 277 4.91 38.04 -6.94
C VAL A 277 3.99 37.02 -6.26
N GLU A 278 2.68 37.30 -6.22
CA GLU A 278 1.71 36.45 -5.53
C GLU A 278 1.48 35.13 -6.28
N SER A 279 1.31 35.17 -7.60
CA SER A 279 1.25 33.95 -8.41
C SER A 279 2.58 33.19 -8.37
N GLY A 280 3.72 33.89 -8.31
CA GLY A 280 5.03 33.26 -8.14
C GLY A 280 5.16 32.49 -6.82
N LYS A 281 4.63 33.02 -5.72
CA LYS A 281 4.52 32.29 -4.44
C LYS A 281 3.63 31.06 -4.56
N GLN A 282 2.50 31.17 -5.28
CA GLN A 282 1.62 30.03 -5.52
C GLN A 282 2.31 28.96 -6.37
N VAL A 283 3.05 29.33 -7.41
CA VAL A 283 3.87 28.39 -8.19
C VAL A 283 4.91 27.73 -7.30
N PHE A 284 5.61 28.50 -6.47
CA PHE A 284 6.57 27.99 -5.49
C PHE A 284 5.92 26.96 -4.55
N ALA A 285 4.71 27.22 -4.06
CA ALA A 285 3.97 26.31 -3.19
C ALA A 285 3.40 25.08 -3.94
N ASN A 286 2.86 25.26 -5.14
CA ASN A 286 2.21 24.20 -5.94
C ASN A 286 3.22 23.25 -6.59
N LYS A 287 4.42 23.72 -6.90
CA LYS A 287 5.57 22.87 -7.25
C LYS A 287 6.34 22.41 -6.00
N HIS A 288 5.79 22.75 -4.83
CA HIS A 288 6.34 22.70 -3.48
C HIS A 288 7.86 22.75 -3.43
N CYS A 289 8.42 23.87 -3.88
CA CYS A 289 9.85 24.15 -3.86
C CYS A 289 10.41 24.15 -2.42
N ASN A 290 9.58 24.46 -1.42
CA ASN A 290 9.90 24.33 0.01
C ASN A 290 10.15 22.88 0.47
N ALA A 291 9.79 21.89 -0.35
CA ALA A 291 10.13 20.49 -0.14
C ALA A 291 11.64 20.24 -0.11
N CYS A 292 12.42 21.09 -0.77
CA CYS A 292 13.87 20.99 -0.83
C CYS A 292 14.57 22.26 -0.36
N HIS A 293 13.99 23.43 -0.63
CA HIS A 293 14.59 24.73 -0.33
C HIS A 293 14.04 25.33 0.95
N THR A 294 14.88 26.10 1.63
CA THR A 294 14.44 26.99 2.72
C THR A 294 14.24 28.41 2.21
N ILE A 295 13.28 29.13 2.80
CA ILE A 295 13.16 30.59 2.74
C ILE A 295 12.91 31.06 4.17
N ASN A 296 13.77 31.92 4.67
CA ASN A 296 13.77 32.44 6.04
C ASN A 296 13.75 31.33 7.11
N GLY A 297 14.48 30.24 6.86
CA GLY A 297 14.51 29.07 7.73
C GLY A 297 13.27 28.17 7.65
N VAL A 298 12.28 28.50 6.80
CA VAL A 298 11.07 27.69 6.57
C VAL A 298 11.27 26.83 5.32
N GLY A 299 11.07 25.52 5.44
CA GLY A 299 11.25 24.54 4.37
C GLY A 299 12.29 23.46 4.73
N ALA A 300 12.56 22.54 3.81
CA ALA A 300 13.56 21.51 4.02
C ALA A 300 14.97 22.01 3.71
N LYS A 301 15.99 21.42 4.36
CA LYS A 301 17.41 21.75 4.15
C LYS A 301 18.12 20.80 3.18
N ILE A 302 17.39 20.31 2.17
CA ILE A 302 17.91 19.38 1.17
C ILE A 302 18.68 20.13 0.08
N ALA A 303 18.22 21.34 -0.26
CA ALA A 303 18.79 22.24 -1.26
C ALA A 303 19.12 23.61 -0.63
N PRO A 304 19.86 24.49 -1.34
CA PRO A 304 20.30 25.78 -0.79
C PRO A 304 19.15 26.69 -0.33
N ASP A 305 19.43 27.52 0.67
CA ASP A 305 18.53 28.57 1.15
C ASP A 305 18.33 29.66 0.09
N LEU A 306 17.07 29.97 -0.23
CA LEU A 306 16.67 30.94 -1.23
C LEU A 306 16.34 32.32 -0.66
N SER A 307 16.48 32.54 0.65
CA SER A 307 16.09 33.79 1.35
C SER A 307 16.63 35.08 0.73
N VAL A 308 17.82 35.00 0.11
CA VAL A 308 18.50 36.15 -0.51
C VAL A 308 18.76 35.94 -1.99
N TYR A 309 18.05 35.00 -2.61
CA TYR A 309 18.35 34.55 -3.97
C TYR A 309 18.21 35.65 -5.02
N GLY A 310 17.26 36.58 -4.82
CA GLY A 310 17.09 37.78 -5.65
C GLY A 310 18.26 38.78 -5.62
N LEU A 311 19.17 38.67 -4.65
CA LEU A 311 20.44 39.43 -4.64
C LEU A 311 21.57 38.69 -5.37
N GLN A 312 21.45 37.36 -5.52
CA GLN A 312 22.51 36.49 -6.00
C GLN A 312 22.42 36.20 -7.50
N ARG A 313 21.21 36.24 -8.07
CA ARG A 313 20.92 35.82 -9.44
C ARG A 313 19.94 36.78 -10.11
N THR A 314 20.06 36.93 -11.43
CA THR A 314 19.08 37.69 -12.23
C THR A 314 17.87 36.82 -12.56
N LYS A 315 16.76 37.45 -12.92
CA LYS A 315 15.52 36.76 -13.33
C LYS A 315 15.77 35.81 -14.51
N GLU A 316 16.57 36.22 -15.47
CA GLU A 316 16.96 35.41 -16.65
C GLU A 316 17.75 34.18 -16.23
N TRP A 317 18.71 34.32 -15.31
CA TRP A 317 19.46 33.20 -14.78
C TRP A 317 18.53 32.21 -14.08
N MET A 318 17.59 32.70 -13.26
CA MET A 318 16.62 31.85 -12.55
C MET A 318 15.76 31.08 -13.54
N ILE A 319 15.23 31.73 -14.57
CA ILE A 319 14.45 31.11 -15.65
C ILE A 319 15.25 30.00 -16.34
N GLN A 320 16.49 30.29 -16.77
CA GLN A 320 17.33 29.30 -17.45
C GLN A 320 17.70 28.13 -16.54
N HIS A 321 17.97 28.38 -15.26
CA HIS A 321 18.27 27.33 -14.30
C HIS A 321 17.07 26.39 -14.10
N HIS A 322 15.84 26.89 -14.08
CA HIS A 322 14.66 26.04 -13.93
C HIS A 322 14.31 25.27 -15.20
N ILE A 323 14.70 25.76 -16.38
CA ILE A 323 14.56 25.03 -17.66
C ILE A 323 15.56 23.87 -17.72
N ASN A 324 16.80 24.11 -17.31
CA ASN A 324 17.85 23.11 -17.27
C ASN A 324 18.84 23.41 -16.14
N PRO A 325 18.64 22.83 -14.94
CA PRO A 325 19.49 23.14 -13.78
C PRO A 325 20.95 22.79 -14.01
N ARG A 326 21.20 21.72 -14.77
CA ARG A 326 22.53 21.16 -15.03
C ARG A 326 23.33 21.96 -16.05
N SER A 327 22.69 22.82 -16.86
CA SER A 327 23.42 23.67 -17.82
C SER A 327 24.16 24.82 -17.13
N LEU A 328 23.62 25.31 -16.01
CA LEU A 328 24.20 26.42 -15.25
C LEU A 328 24.92 25.97 -13.98
N VAL A 329 24.48 24.88 -13.36
CA VAL A 329 25.10 24.31 -12.15
C VAL A 329 25.43 22.84 -12.44
N GLY A 330 26.69 22.59 -12.77
CA GLY A 330 27.19 21.23 -13.01
C GLY A 330 26.95 20.33 -11.80
N GLY A 331 26.38 19.15 -12.03
CA GLY A 331 26.03 18.22 -10.96
C GLY A 331 24.77 18.59 -10.15
N SER A 332 23.98 19.58 -10.59
CA SER A 332 22.73 19.92 -9.91
C SER A 332 21.79 18.71 -9.77
N VAL A 333 21.32 18.50 -8.55
CA VAL A 333 20.29 17.51 -8.19
C VAL A 333 18.89 18.12 -8.25
N MET A 334 18.73 19.38 -8.66
CA MET A 334 17.41 19.97 -8.85
C MET A 334 16.66 19.25 -9.98
N PRO A 335 15.41 18.80 -9.78
CA PRO A 335 14.64 18.15 -10.83
C PRO A 335 14.29 19.09 -11.98
N ASP A 336 14.12 18.52 -13.17
CA ASP A 336 13.53 19.23 -14.30
C ASP A 336 12.00 19.25 -14.12
N PHE A 337 11.46 20.41 -13.74
CA PHE A 337 10.03 20.63 -13.55
C PHE A 337 9.37 21.07 -14.86
N LYS A 338 8.10 20.70 -15.05
CA LYS A 338 7.28 21.21 -16.15
C LYS A 338 6.64 22.54 -15.73
N TYR A 339 6.97 23.61 -16.46
CA TYR A 339 6.39 24.94 -16.29
C TYR A 339 5.69 25.40 -17.57
N SER A 340 4.60 26.16 -17.43
CA SER A 340 4.20 27.09 -18.48
C SER A 340 5.18 28.26 -18.52
N LYS A 341 5.15 29.04 -19.60
CA LYS A 341 6.03 30.22 -19.70
C LYS A 341 5.72 31.22 -18.57
N THR A 342 4.44 31.45 -18.29
CA THR A 342 4.02 32.38 -17.25
C THR A 342 4.30 31.88 -15.84
N GLU A 343 4.19 30.57 -15.56
CA GLU A 343 4.58 30.01 -14.26
C GLU A 343 6.05 30.27 -13.97
N LEU A 344 6.91 30.07 -14.98
CA LEU A 344 8.36 30.27 -14.85
C LEU A 344 8.70 31.75 -14.60
N GLU A 345 8.05 32.65 -15.34
CA GLU A 345 8.22 34.09 -15.19
C GLU A 345 7.69 34.60 -13.85
N ALA A 346 6.55 34.09 -13.39
CA ALA A 346 5.96 34.40 -12.08
C ALA A 346 6.88 33.90 -10.95
N LEU A 347 7.34 32.65 -11.01
CA LEU A 347 8.27 32.08 -10.03
C LEU A 347 9.55 32.91 -9.94
N ALA A 348 10.15 33.26 -11.08
CA ALA A 348 11.35 34.09 -11.11
C ALA A 348 11.09 35.51 -10.56
N THR A 349 9.90 36.08 -10.80
CA THR A 349 9.48 37.38 -10.22
C THR A 349 9.39 37.31 -8.69
N TYR A 350 8.82 36.23 -8.15
CA TYR A 350 8.80 36.01 -6.70
C TYR A 350 10.21 35.83 -6.13
N LEU A 351 11.03 34.96 -6.71
CA LEU A 351 12.39 34.72 -6.24
C LEU A 351 13.28 35.98 -6.32
N GLU A 352 13.08 36.81 -7.34
CA GLU A 352 13.75 38.11 -7.44
C GLU A 352 13.30 39.05 -6.30
N SER A 353 12.02 39.05 -5.93
CA SER A 353 11.49 39.89 -4.85
C SER A 353 12.10 39.58 -3.47
N LEU A 354 12.71 38.40 -3.29
CA LEU A 354 13.40 38.01 -2.06
C LEU A 354 14.62 38.91 -1.75
N LYS A 355 15.00 39.82 -2.66
CA LYS A 355 15.93 40.94 -2.37
C LYS A 355 15.41 41.94 -1.33
N LEU A 356 14.09 42.14 -1.26
CA LEU A 356 13.43 43.15 -0.41
C LEU A 356 13.19 42.67 1.04
N LEU A 357 13.06 41.36 1.24
CA LEU A 357 12.87 40.77 2.58
C LEU A 357 14.13 40.81 3.46
N TYR A 358 15.28 41.10 2.86
CA TYR A 358 16.53 41.35 3.59
C TYR A 358 16.66 42.82 4.00
N SER A 359 16.25 43.77 3.15
CA SER A 359 16.34 45.22 3.44
C SER A 359 15.43 45.64 4.60
N GLU A 360 14.19 45.15 4.64
CA GLU A 360 13.27 45.43 5.76
C GLU A 360 13.79 44.88 7.11
N ARG A 361 14.63 43.84 7.07
CA ARG A 361 15.21 43.24 8.28
C ARG A 361 16.51 43.92 8.73
N SER A 362 17.25 44.55 7.83
CA SER A 362 18.40 45.39 8.17
C SER A 362 17.99 46.75 8.73
N GLU A 363 16.80 47.25 8.39
CA GLU A 363 16.27 48.51 8.94
C GLU A 363 15.55 48.33 10.29
N ALA A 364 15.20 47.09 10.66
CA ALA A 364 14.52 46.74 11.92
C ALA A 364 15.47 46.25 13.04
N LYS A 365 16.79 46.31 12.84
CA LYS A 365 17.84 46.09 13.85
C LYS A 365 18.59 47.38 14.10
#